data_AF-A0A7W7S644-F1
#
_entry.id   AF-A0A7W7S644-F1
#
_cell.length_a   1.000
_cell.length_b   1.000
_cell.length_c   1.000
_cell.angle_alpha   90.00
_cell.angle_beta   90.00
_cell.angle_gamma   90.00
#
_symmetry.space_group_name_H-M   'P 1'
#
loop_
_entity.id
_entity.type
_entity.pdbx_description
1 polymer ?
#
loop_
_entity_poly.entity_id
_entity_poly.type
_entity_poly.pdbx_seq_one_letter_code
_entity_poly.pdbx_strand_id
1 'polypeptide(L)'
;MNRFGRALTTGALGGVLALTAACSGGAAPKAEQRVSASPSVSKTSSAVISIEPGNGSTGVKPAGALKVSVQGGKLTEVQVTAKGGGAVPGTFTVDGAGWTPTGILAVSTEYQVDAHAVDANGVAAGLQGGFSTLTPGKGAGPVDNIDDGGTYGVGMIVSLEFKVPVKDRAAVERAVAIDTGDGTVVKPHWFTSQRVDFRPEKYWKPQSRVTVKYRLKSVETAPGVYGEVDKDQTFTVGRSRISTADASSKQMLVQEDGKPDETVPISAGASSPASQNTFNGTMVVMAKEGTTVMDSSTVPNHEGAPYRVEMPHALRLTPTGTYVHGKNVDPDVFGSQNISHGCIGLYDGPGDGSSDRPAGKFYDAAMVGDVVTVKNSVGKPVDPGNGMSGWNIAWSQW
;
A
#
# COMPACT_ATOMS: atom_id res chain seq x y z
N MET A 1 45.48 -37.76 -2.43
CA MET A 1 46.39 -37.44 -3.57
C MET A 1 45.84 -36.16 -4.18
N ASN A 2 46.44 -34.96 -4.22
CA ASN A 2 47.76 -34.37 -3.94
C ASN A 2 47.48 -32.96 -3.36
N ARG A 3 48.08 -32.53 -2.23
CA ARG A 3 49.32 -31.71 -2.08
C ARG A 3 49.17 -30.29 -2.71
N PHE A 4 49.60 -29.16 -2.16
CA PHE A 4 50.23 -28.65 -0.92
C PHE A 4 50.28 -27.11 -1.10
N GLY A 5 50.29 -26.30 -0.02
CA GLY A 5 50.73 -24.89 -0.12
C GLY A 5 50.30 -23.97 1.02
N ARG A 6 51.18 -23.81 2.03
CA ARG A 6 51.11 -22.85 3.15
C ARG A 6 51.57 -21.45 2.74
N ALA A 7 51.09 -20.40 3.42
CA ALA A 7 51.95 -19.37 4.06
C ALA A 7 51.16 -18.45 4.99
N LEU A 8 51.59 -18.38 6.26
CA LEU A 8 51.32 -17.31 7.23
C LEU A 8 52.35 -16.19 7.03
N THR A 9 51.98 -14.93 7.26
CA THR A 9 52.93 -13.86 7.61
C THR A 9 52.34 -12.94 8.69
N THR A 10 52.93 -13.03 9.87
CA THR A 10 52.76 -12.14 11.03
C THR A 10 53.80 -11.03 10.93
N GLY A 11 53.41 -9.77 11.04
CA GLY A 11 54.33 -8.63 11.04
C GLY A 11 54.35 -7.93 12.41
N ALA A 12 55.47 -8.08 13.13
CA ALA A 12 55.80 -7.31 14.32
C ALA A 12 56.93 -6.34 13.96
N LEU A 13 56.84 -5.07 14.37
CA LEU A 13 57.99 -4.17 14.47
C LEU A 13 57.82 -3.27 15.71
N GLY A 14 58.86 -3.27 16.55
CA GLY A 14 59.00 -2.38 17.69
C GLY A 14 60.17 -1.40 17.51
N GLY A 15 60.36 -0.56 18.53
CA GLY A 15 61.56 0.27 18.77
C GLY A 15 61.43 1.72 18.28
N VAL A 16 61.98 2.77 18.90
CA VAL A 16 62.87 2.98 20.06
C VAL A 16 62.75 4.48 20.47
N LEU A 17 62.98 4.79 21.75
CA LEU A 17 63.13 6.13 22.35
C LEU A 17 64.25 6.99 21.73
N ALA A 18 64.08 8.32 21.71
CA ALA A 18 65.20 9.25 21.87
C ALA A 18 64.76 10.55 22.59
N LEU A 19 65.38 10.80 23.74
CA LEU A 19 65.37 12.04 24.51
C LEU A 19 66.38 13.03 23.91
N THR A 20 66.03 14.32 23.84
CA THR A 20 67.02 15.41 23.73
C THR A 20 66.66 16.54 24.68
N ALA A 21 67.56 16.80 25.62
CA ALA A 21 67.60 17.96 26.50
C ALA A 21 68.86 18.79 26.19
N ALA A 22 68.72 20.12 26.13
CA ALA A 22 69.72 21.17 26.43
C ALA A 22 69.02 22.53 26.17
N CYS A 23 68.78 23.41 27.18
CA CYS A 23 69.68 24.41 27.79
C CYS A 23 70.19 25.44 26.75
N SER A 24 70.20 26.77 26.93
CA SER A 24 70.29 27.64 28.10
C SER A 24 70.07 29.12 27.68
N GLY A 25 69.71 30.02 28.61
CA GLY A 25 69.80 31.47 28.42
C GLY A 25 68.98 32.28 29.43
N GLY A 26 69.59 32.71 30.54
CA GLY A 26 68.92 33.37 31.66
C GLY A 26 68.91 34.90 31.62
N ALA A 27 67.99 35.49 32.40
CA ALA A 27 68.11 36.79 33.08
C ALA A 27 67.05 36.88 34.21
N ALA A 28 67.41 37.56 35.30
CA ALA A 28 66.75 37.61 36.62
C ALA A 28 65.38 38.36 36.65
N PRO A 29 64.61 38.28 37.76
CA PRO A 29 63.15 38.47 37.74
C PRO A 29 62.73 39.94 37.89
N LYS A 30 61.64 40.31 37.22
CA LYS A 30 60.88 41.53 37.51
C LYS A 30 59.49 41.13 37.98
N ALA A 31 59.18 41.51 39.22
CA ALA A 31 57.87 41.31 39.80
C ALA A 31 56.84 42.15 39.04
N GLU A 32 55.89 41.49 38.37
CA GLU A 32 54.66 42.12 37.89
C GLU A 32 53.46 41.27 38.29
N GLN A 33 52.53 41.97 38.94
CA GLN A 33 51.27 41.55 39.53
C GLN A 33 50.63 40.30 38.90
N ARG A 34 50.47 39.26 39.74
CA ARG A 34 49.32 38.35 39.60
C ARG A 34 48.06 39.18 39.78
N VAL A 35 47.40 39.51 38.66
CA VAL A 35 45.98 39.81 38.69
C VAL A 35 45.30 38.49 39.03
N SER A 36 44.86 38.37 40.28
CA SER A 36 43.92 37.33 40.67
C SER A 36 42.66 37.51 39.84
N ALA A 37 42.51 36.69 38.80
CA ALA A 37 41.21 36.48 38.18
C ALA A 37 40.31 35.88 39.26
N SER A 38 39.35 36.67 39.73
CA SER A 38 38.21 36.15 40.47
C SER A 38 37.61 34.99 39.67
N PRO A 39 37.27 33.84 40.30
CA PRO A 39 36.58 32.79 39.60
C PRO A 39 35.24 33.37 39.14
N SER A 40 35.05 33.50 37.83
CA SER A 40 33.73 33.74 37.26
C SER A 40 32.88 32.53 37.66
N VAL A 41 32.00 32.72 38.65
CA VAL A 41 31.01 31.71 39.00
C VAL A 41 30.22 31.43 37.73
N SER A 42 30.40 30.24 37.16
CA SER A 42 29.59 29.76 36.04
C SER A 42 28.14 29.82 36.49
N LYS A 43 27.39 30.82 36.02
CA LYS A 43 25.96 30.93 36.31
C LYS A 43 25.31 29.71 35.68
N THR A 44 24.77 28.81 36.50
CA THR A 44 23.92 27.73 36.03
C THR A 44 22.59 28.33 35.58
N SER A 45 22.11 27.96 34.40
CA SER A 45 20.82 28.43 33.89
C SER A 45 19.69 28.00 34.82
N SER A 46 18.67 28.85 34.99
CA SER A 46 17.42 28.45 35.66
C SER A 46 16.44 27.72 34.73
N ALA A 47 16.78 27.59 33.43
CA ALA A 47 15.98 26.83 32.48
C ALA A 47 16.16 25.32 32.70
N VAL A 48 15.07 24.60 32.91
CA VAL A 48 15.03 23.14 33.09
C VAL A 48 14.32 22.52 31.91
N ILE A 49 15.07 21.82 31.06
CA ILE A 49 14.53 21.11 29.89
C ILE A 49 14.08 19.70 30.32
N SER A 50 12.94 19.26 29.79
CA SER A 50 12.41 17.91 29.96
C SER A 50 12.14 17.29 28.59
N ILE A 51 12.60 16.05 28.39
CA ILE A 51 12.34 15.23 27.20
C ILE A 51 11.48 14.04 27.63
N GLU A 52 10.29 13.92 27.05
CA GLU A 52 9.42 12.75 27.15
C GLU A 52 9.34 12.10 25.77
N PRO A 53 9.63 10.79 25.62
CA PRO A 53 9.89 9.82 26.68
C PRO A 53 11.31 10.01 27.27
N GLY A 54 11.51 9.56 28.50
CA GLY A 54 12.79 9.72 29.20
C GLY A 54 13.96 9.04 28.49
N ASN A 55 15.18 9.51 28.73
CA ASN A 55 16.38 8.97 28.10
C ASN A 55 16.53 7.44 28.32
N GLY A 56 16.81 6.70 27.25
CA GLY A 56 16.92 5.24 27.24
C GLY A 56 15.59 4.49 27.17
N SER A 57 14.44 5.19 27.04
CA SER A 57 13.13 4.53 26.89
C SER A 57 13.10 3.64 25.65
N THR A 58 12.44 2.49 25.76
CA THR A 58 12.28 1.54 24.64
C THR A 58 10.81 1.17 24.47
N GLY A 59 10.43 0.70 23.28
CA GLY A 59 9.06 0.26 23.04
C GLY A 59 8.04 1.40 22.95
N VAL A 60 8.49 2.63 22.68
CA VAL A 60 7.64 3.81 22.70
C VAL A 60 6.65 3.77 21.53
N LYS A 61 5.38 4.08 21.78
CA LYS A 61 4.37 4.23 20.72
C LYS A 61 4.76 5.38 19.81
N PRO A 62 4.77 5.23 18.47
CA PRO A 62 5.29 6.27 17.59
C PRO A 62 4.39 7.51 17.48
N ALA A 63 3.07 7.35 17.63
CA ALA A 63 2.12 8.47 17.62
C ALA A 63 2.13 9.19 18.98
N GLY A 64 2.35 10.51 18.96
CA GLY A 64 2.39 11.34 20.17
C GLY A 64 3.56 11.02 21.11
N ALA A 65 4.58 10.31 20.61
CA ALA A 65 5.68 9.77 21.41
C ALA A 65 6.48 10.85 22.14
N LEU A 66 6.84 11.91 21.41
CA LEU A 66 7.89 12.84 21.79
C LEU A 66 7.34 14.23 22.11
N LYS A 67 7.69 14.71 23.29
CA LYS A 67 7.44 16.07 23.75
C LYS A 67 8.70 16.60 24.43
N VAL A 68 9.17 17.75 23.98
CA VAL A 68 10.24 18.51 24.63
C VAL A 68 9.62 19.74 25.26
N SER A 69 9.95 20.04 26.51
CA SER A 69 9.45 21.21 27.23
C SER A 69 10.53 21.85 28.07
N VAL A 70 10.33 23.11 28.44
CA VAL A 70 11.23 23.84 29.33
C VAL A 70 10.44 24.60 30.39
N GLN A 71 10.96 24.61 31.62
CA GLN A 71 10.50 25.48 32.71
C GLN A 71 11.56 26.53 33.01
N GLY A 72 11.15 27.76 33.34
CA GLY A 72 12.10 28.83 33.70
C GLY A 72 12.92 29.39 32.52
N GLY A 73 12.50 29.14 31.27
CA GLY A 73 13.17 29.61 30.06
C GLY A 73 12.34 29.40 28.79
N LYS A 74 12.98 29.53 27.62
CA LYS A 74 12.40 29.24 26.30
C LYS A 74 13.32 28.31 25.51
N LEU A 75 12.73 27.35 24.81
CA LEU A 75 13.45 26.53 23.85
C LEU A 75 13.90 27.41 22.68
N THR A 76 15.15 27.21 22.27
CA THR A 76 15.80 27.92 21.17
C THR A 76 16.06 27.02 19.99
N GLU A 77 16.34 25.74 20.26
CA GLU A 77 16.62 24.74 19.25
C GLU A 77 16.21 23.36 19.78
N VAL A 78 15.62 22.54 18.90
CA VAL A 78 15.34 21.14 19.15
C VAL A 78 15.64 20.38 17.86
N GLN A 79 16.68 19.55 17.90
CA GLN A 79 17.03 18.65 16.81
C GLN A 79 16.68 17.22 17.20
N VAL A 80 15.94 16.54 16.33
CA VAL A 80 15.58 15.14 16.53
C VAL A 80 16.00 14.37 15.30
N THR A 81 16.81 13.34 15.49
CA THR A 81 17.39 12.55 14.39
C THR A 81 17.12 11.07 14.57
N ALA A 82 16.66 10.41 13.50
CA ALA A 82 16.55 8.95 13.47
C ALA A 82 17.94 8.31 13.25
N LYS A 83 18.19 7.18 13.93
CA LYS A 83 19.37 6.35 13.69
C LYS A 83 19.26 5.74 12.29
N GLY A 84 20.18 6.11 11.41
CA GLY A 84 20.12 5.83 9.96
C GLY A 84 20.04 7.09 9.09
N GLY A 85 19.88 8.27 9.72
CA GLY A 85 19.80 9.56 9.04
C GLY A 85 18.35 10.02 8.88
N GLY A 86 18.15 11.34 8.81
CA GLY A 86 16.85 11.98 8.70
C GLY A 86 16.49 12.78 9.95
N ALA A 87 16.23 14.08 9.75
CA ALA A 87 15.70 14.96 10.78
C ALA A 87 14.18 14.75 10.90
N VAL A 88 13.67 14.76 12.13
CA VAL A 88 12.24 14.73 12.40
C VAL A 88 11.74 16.17 12.48
N PRO A 89 10.87 16.62 11.55
CA PRO A 89 10.30 17.95 11.62
C PRO A 89 9.38 18.07 12.85
N GLY A 90 9.36 19.26 13.44
CA GLY A 90 8.50 19.57 14.57
C GLY A 90 8.25 21.05 14.70
N THR A 91 7.37 21.39 15.63
CA THR A 91 6.89 22.75 15.84
C THR A 91 7.04 23.14 17.30
N PHE A 92 7.51 24.37 17.51
CA PHE A 92 7.49 25.00 18.83
C PHE A 92 6.09 25.50 19.17
N THR A 93 5.76 25.53 20.45
CA THR A 93 4.61 26.28 20.97
C THR A 93 4.86 27.78 20.83
N VAL A 94 3.79 28.57 20.73
CA VAL A 94 3.88 30.03 20.50
C VAL A 94 4.68 30.75 21.60
N ASP A 95 4.59 30.28 22.83
CA ASP A 95 5.32 30.81 23.98
C ASP A 95 6.80 30.36 24.04
N GLY A 96 7.20 29.40 23.21
CA GLY A 96 8.53 28.79 23.19
C GLY A 96 8.77 27.79 24.32
N ALA A 97 7.74 27.41 25.08
CA ALA A 97 7.88 26.51 26.23
C ALA A 97 7.90 25.02 25.85
N GLY A 98 7.54 24.67 24.62
CA GLY A 98 7.47 23.29 24.17
C GLY A 98 7.74 23.08 22.68
N TRP A 99 8.03 21.84 22.32
CA TRP A 99 8.23 21.38 20.96
C TRP A 99 7.67 19.96 20.80
N THR A 100 7.04 19.68 19.66
CA THR A 100 6.52 18.35 19.31
C THR A 100 6.74 18.05 17.82
N PRO A 101 6.94 16.78 17.42
CA PRO A 101 6.97 16.38 16.02
C PRO A 101 5.68 16.76 15.28
N THR A 102 5.79 17.12 14.00
CA THR A 102 4.60 17.40 13.15
C THR A 102 3.95 16.12 12.59
N GLY A 103 4.65 14.99 12.66
CA GLY A 103 4.20 13.71 12.11
C GLY A 103 4.38 12.55 13.09
N ILE A 104 3.91 11.37 12.68
CA ILE A 104 4.11 10.13 13.42
C ILE A 104 5.57 9.72 13.28
N LEU A 105 6.22 9.30 14.38
CA LEU A 105 7.57 8.77 14.31
C LEU A 105 7.58 7.41 13.59
N ALA A 106 8.67 7.08 12.92
CA ALA A 106 8.85 5.74 12.37
C ALA A 106 8.93 4.69 13.48
N VAL A 107 8.23 3.56 13.31
CA VAL A 107 8.38 2.35 14.13
C VAL A 107 9.78 1.74 13.99
N SER A 108 10.16 0.86 14.91
CA SER A 108 11.45 0.14 14.92
C SER A 108 12.68 1.05 14.76
N THR A 109 12.59 2.29 15.24
CA THR A 109 13.60 3.32 15.04
C THR A 109 14.11 3.85 16.39
N GLU A 110 15.43 4.03 16.48
CA GLU A 110 16.07 4.76 17.57
C GLU A 110 16.16 6.24 17.21
N TYR A 111 15.84 7.12 18.15
CA TYR A 111 15.92 8.57 18.00
C TYR A 111 16.91 9.17 18.99
N GLN A 112 17.61 10.20 18.54
CA GLN A 112 18.39 11.10 19.38
C GLN A 112 17.74 12.48 19.36
N VAL A 113 17.69 13.11 20.53
CA VAL A 113 17.10 14.44 20.77
C VAL A 113 18.18 15.30 21.38
N ASP A 114 18.44 16.45 20.76
CA ASP A 114 19.30 17.51 21.29
C ASP A 114 18.48 18.79 21.42
N ALA A 115 18.31 19.27 22.64
CA ALA A 115 17.44 20.40 22.96
C ALA A 115 18.22 21.49 23.69
N HIS A 116 18.06 22.73 23.25
CA HIS A 116 18.71 23.91 23.81
C HIS A 116 17.68 24.96 24.21
N ALA A 117 17.89 25.57 25.36
CA ALA A 117 17.04 26.62 25.91
C ALA A 117 17.87 27.77 26.48
N VAL A 118 17.21 28.91 26.70
CA VAL A 118 17.78 30.06 27.43
C VAL A 118 16.82 30.50 28.52
N ASP A 119 17.37 30.88 29.68
CA ASP A 119 16.60 31.50 30.75
C ASP A 119 16.37 33.01 30.52
N ALA A 120 15.63 33.65 31.42
CA ALA A 120 15.34 35.09 31.34
C ALA A 120 16.59 36.00 31.44
N ASN A 121 17.72 35.46 31.94
CA ASN A 121 18.99 36.16 32.05
C ASN A 121 19.91 35.88 30.84
N GLY A 122 19.44 35.13 29.84
CA GLY A 122 20.21 34.73 28.65
C GLY A 122 21.20 33.60 28.90
N VAL A 123 21.09 32.87 30.01
CA VAL A 123 21.99 31.75 30.32
C VAL A 123 21.46 30.48 29.65
N ALA A 124 22.30 29.85 28.84
CA ALA A 124 21.96 28.65 28.07
C ALA A 124 21.85 27.39 28.94
N ALA A 125 20.93 26.51 28.58
CA ALA A 125 20.78 25.15 29.07
C ALA A 125 20.67 24.20 27.88
N GLY A 126 21.25 23.00 27.99
CA GLY A 126 21.19 21.96 26.97
C GLY A 126 20.86 20.62 27.59
N LEU A 127 20.05 19.81 26.89
CA LEU A 127 19.74 18.45 27.29
C LEU A 127 19.72 17.54 26.08
N GLN A 128 20.43 16.42 26.21
CA GLN A 128 20.44 15.35 25.24
C GLN A 128 19.74 14.12 25.82
N GLY A 129 19.06 13.38 24.95
CA GLY A 129 18.46 12.10 25.28
C GLY A 129 18.16 11.29 24.04
N GLY A 130 17.87 10.01 24.23
CA GLY A 130 17.45 9.14 23.15
C GLY A 130 16.42 8.12 23.61
N PHE A 131 15.69 7.56 22.67
CA PHE A 131 14.70 6.52 22.92
C PHE A 131 14.50 5.66 21.66
N SER A 132 13.89 4.49 21.81
CA SER A 132 13.48 3.66 20.68
C SER A 132 11.98 3.44 20.64
N THR A 133 11.41 3.52 19.45
CA THR A 133 10.00 3.17 19.22
C THR A 133 9.81 1.67 19.25
N LEU A 134 8.58 1.23 19.50
CA LEU A 134 8.19 -0.18 19.42
C LEU A 134 8.54 -0.80 18.07
N THR A 135 8.78 -2.11 18.09
CA THR A 135 8.94 -2.95 16.91
C THR A 135 7.64 -3.71 16.69
N PRO A 136 6.89 -3.46 15.59
CA PRO A 136 5.66 -4.18 15.31
C PRO A 136 5.91 -5.67 15.08
N GLY A 137 4.90 -6.49 15.38
CA GLY A 137 4.89 -7.89 14.95
C GLY A 137 4.86 -7.99 13.42
N LYS A 138 5.44 -9.06 12.87
CA LYS A 138 5.51 -9.28 11.42
C LYS A 138 4.16 -9.70 10.83
N GLY A 139 3.93 -9.36 9.57
CA GLY A 139 2.89 -9.93 8.73
C GLY A 139 1.54 -9.23 8.81
N ALA A 140 1.50 -7.99 9.29
CA ALA A 140 0.29 -7.17 9.36
C ALA A 140 0.09 -6.24 8.15
N GLY A 141 1.06 -6.15 7.23
CA GLY A 141 0.93 -5.36 6.02
C GLY A 141 -0.21 -5.83 5.10
N PRO A 142 -0.92 -4.91 4.43
CA PRO A 142 -1.94 -5.26 3.45
C PRO A 142 -1.33 -5.84 2.18
N VAL A 143 -2.17 -6.53 1.40
CA VAL A 143 -1.90 -6.97 0.04
C VAL A 143 -2.81 -6.18 -0.91
N ASP A 144 -2.24 -5.61 -1.97
CA ASP A 144 -3.00 -4.99 -3.05
C ASP A 144 -3.18 -5.94 -4.24
N ASN A 145 -4.03 -5.51 -5.17
CA ASN A 145 -4.31 -6.20 -6.43
C ASN A 145 -3.62 -5.53 -7.64
N ILE A 146 -2.55 -4.75 -7.42
CA ILE A 146 -1.83 -4.06 -8.50
C ILE A 146 -0.35 -4.40 -8.53
N ASP A 147 0.18 -4.51 -9.74
CA ASP A 147 1.60 -4.65 -10.01
C ASP A 147 2.21 -3.28 -10.27
N ASP A 148 3.44 -3.08 -9.80
CA ASP A 148 4.18 -1.86 -10.16
C ASP A 148 4.55 -1.89 -11.64
N GLY A 149 4.22 -0.81 -12.35
CA GLY A 149 4.29 -0.74 -13.81
C GLY A 149 3.15 -1.46 -14.54
N GLY A 150 2.16 -2.02 -13.82
CA GLY A 150 1.04 -2.76 -14.41
C GLY A 150 0.20 -1.92 -15.37
N THR A 151 -0.52 -2.59 -16.28
CA THR A 151 -1.50 -1.95 -17.17
C THR A 151 -2.86 -2.60 -17.00
N TYR A 152 -3.88 -1.78 -16.76
CA TYR A 152 -5.24 -2.23 -16.44
C TYR A 152 -6.30 -1.51 -17.28
N GLY A 153 -7.45 -2.15 -17.46
CA GLY A 153 -8.61 -1.55 -18.11
C GLY A 153 -9.24 -0.43 -17.28
N VAL A 154 -10.12 0.33 -17.91
CA VAL A 154 -10.74 1.54 -17.34
C VAL A 154 -11.64 1.31 -16.14
N GLY A 155 -12.03 0.06 -15.88
CA GLY A 155 -12.84 -0.35 -14.73
C GLY A 155 -12.03 -0.76 -13.50
N MET A 156 -10.69 -0.70 -13.54
CA MET A 156 -9.86 -1.17 -12.43
C MET A 156 -10.28 -0.56 -11.09
N ILE A 157 -10.36 -1.36 -10.04
CA ILE A 157 -10.55 -0.89 -8.67
C ILE A 157 -9.28 -1.26 -7.91
N VAL A 158 -8.66 -0.30 -7.22
CA VAL A 158 -7.50 -0.59 -6.37
C VAL A 158 -8.02 -1.12 -5.04
N SER A 159 -7.74 -2.37 -4.71
CA SER A 159 -8.17 -3.02 -3.47
C SER A 159 -6.98 -3.20 -2.54
N LEU A 160 -7.21 -3.01 -1.23
CA LEU A 160 -6.28 -3.36 -0.18
C LEU A 160 -6.94 -4.35 0.78
N GLU A 161 -6.36 -5.53 0.88
CA GLU A 161 -6.76 -6.59 1.80
C GLU A 161 -5.80 -6.68 2.98
N PHE A 162 -6.31 -6.56 4.20
CA PHE A 162 -5.58 -6.62 5.45
C PHE A 162 -5.73 -7.99 6.09
N LYS A 163 -4.62 -8.56 6.57
CA LYS A 163 -4.62 -9.87 7.24
C LYS A 163 -5.33 -9.88 8.59
N VAL A 164 -5.51 -8.72 9.20
CA VAL A 164 -6.25 -8.55 10.45
C VAL A 164 -7.27 -7.41 10.33
N PRO A 165 -8.39 -7.46 11.09
CA PRO A 165 -9.38 -6.39 11.11
C PRO A 165 -8.78 -5.02 11.46
N VAL A 166 -9.00 -4.05 10.58
CA VAL A 166 -8.68 -2.63 10.78
C VAL A 166 -9.70 -2.01 11.72
N LYS A 167 -9.22 -1.37 12.79
CA LYS A 167 -10.03 -0.60 13.75
C LYS A 167 -9.95 0.90 13.50
N ASP A 168 -8.81 1.41 13.04
CA ASP A 168 -8.65 2.81 12.64
C ASP A 168 -8.63 2.95 11.12
N ARG A 169 -9.83 2.94 10.52
CA ARG A 169 -10.01 3.11 9.08
C ARG A 169 -9.54 4.48 8.59
N ALA A 170 -9.80 5.53 9.38
CA ALA A 170 -9.43 6.89 9.02
C ALA A 170 -7.90 7.08 8.97
N ALA A 171 -7.14 6.37 9.80
CA ALA A 171 -5.68 6.36 9.70
C ALA A 171 -5.18 5.67 8.43
N VAL A 172 -5.78 4.55 8.03
CA VAL A 172 -5.47 3.87 6.76
C VAL A 172 -5.80 4.78 5.58
N GLU A 173 -6.99 5.38 5.54
CA GLU A 173 -7.42 6.24 4.44
C GLU A 173 -6.50 7.46 4.26
N ARG A 174 -6.07 8.11 5.36
CA ARG A 174 -5.10 9.23 5.29
C ARG A 174 -3.71 8.80 4.82
N ALA A 175 -3.37 7.53 4.99
CA ALA A 175 -2.08 6.98 4.65
C ALA A 175 -2.00 6.41 3.23
N VAL A 176 -3.12 6.40 2.50
CA VAL A 176 -3.18 5.97 1.10
C VAL A 176 -3.59 7.16 0.24
N ALA A 177 -2.67 7.65 -0.57
CA ALA A 177 -2.95 8.70 -1.54
C ALA A 177 -2.90 8.13 -2.96
N ILE A 178 -3.84 8.52 -3.81
CA ILE A 178 -3.88 8.11 -5.21
C ILE A 178 -3.76 9.37 -6.07
N ASP A 179 -2.63 9.46 -6.77
CA ASP A 179 -2.30 10.55 -7.67
C ASP A 179 -2.63 10.15 -9.11
N THR A 180 -3.52 10.89 -9.74
CA THR A 180 -4.05 10.62 -11.08
C THR A 180 -3.41 11.51 -12.15
N GLY A 181 -2.60 12.49 -11.74
CA GLY A 181 -2.00 13.49 -12.64
C GLY A 181 -2.99 14.51 -13.24
N ASP A 182 -4.27 14.17 -13.37
CA ASP A 182 -5.32 15.03 -13.94
C ASP A 182 -6.30 15.61 -12.90
N GLY A 183 -6.08 15.32 -11.62
CA GLY A 183 -6.90 15.81 -10.51
C GLY A 183 -8.20 15.02 -10.30
N THR A 184 -8.39 13.90 -11.01
CA THR A 184 -9.51 12.98 -10.76
C THR A 184 -9.51 12.55 -9.30
N VAL A 185 -10.63 12.78 -8.61
CA VAL A 185 -10.83 12.42 -7.22
C VAL A 185 -11.11 10.93 -7.11
N VAL A 186 -10.36 10.26 -6.23
CA VAL A 186 -10.50 8.84 -5.91
C VAL A 186 -10.88 8.71 -4.45
N LYS A 187 -11.88 7.89 -4.14
CA LYS A 187 -12.38 7.71 -2.76
C LYS A 187 -12.27 6.27 -2.28
N PRO A 188 -11.99 6.05 -0.98
CA PRO A 188 -12.05 4.74 -0.36
C PRO A 188 -13.50 4.30 -0.11
N HIS A 189 -13.74 2.99 -0.14
CA HIS A 189 -14.95 2.35 0.36
C HIS A 189 -14.62 1.04 1.06
N TRP A 190 -15.10 0.86 2.29
CA TRP A 190 -14.83 -0.34 3.09
C TRP A 190 -15.94 -1.37 2.92
N PHE A 191 -15.63 -2.49 2.28
CA PHE A 191 -16.55 -3.61 2.16
C PHE A 191 -16.56 -4.51 3.39
N THR A 192 -15.41 -4.65 4.06
CA THR A 192 -15.29 -5.46 5.28
C THR A 192 -14.43 -4.73 6.32
N SER A 193 -14.18 -5.34 7.48
CA SER A 193 -13.17 -4.82 8.40
C SER A 193 -11.73 -4.99 7.89
N GLN A 194 -11.54 -5.73 6.80
CA GLN A 194 -10.25 -6.12 6.27
C GLN A 194 -10.04 -5.68 4.82
N ARG A 195 -11.06 -5.16 4.15
CA ARG A 195 -10.96 -4.74 2.75
C ARG A 195 -11.45 -3.32 2.55
N VAL A 196 -10.59 -2.51 1.94
CA VAL A 196 -10.94 -1.20 1.40
C VAL A 196 -10.60 -1.15 -0.09
N ASP A 197 -11.53 -0.61 -0.86
CA ASP A 197 -11.41 -0.41 -2.29
C ASP A 197 -11.35 1.08 -2.62
N PHE A 198 -10.64 1.44 -3.67
CA PHE A 198 -10.49 2.81 -4.13
C PHE A 198 -10.85 2.90 -5.61
N ARG A 199 -11.74 3.83 -5.95
CA ARG A 199 -12.05 4.17 -7.35
C ARG A 199 -12.49 5.64 -7.51
N PRO A 200 -12.39 6.17 -8.73
CA PRO A 200 -13.06 7.41 -9.11
C PRO A 200 -14.58 7.24 -9.31
N GLU A 201 -15.28 8.37 -9.44
CA GLU A 201 -16.72 8.40 -9.71
C GLU A 201 -17.09 7.71 -11.02
N LYS A 202 -16.32 7.99 -12.07
CA LYS A 202 -16.46 7.45 -13.43
C LYS A 202 -15.27 6.55 -13.72
N TYR A 203 -15.37 5.70 -14.74
CA TYR A 203 -14.23 4.90 -15.20
C TYR A 203 -12.99 5.77 -15.43
N TRP A 204 -11.83 5.16 -15.18
CA TRP A 204 -10.54 5.82 -15.36
C TRP A 204 -10.39 6.33 -16.78
N LYS A 205 -9.75 7.50 -16.93
CA LYS A 205 -9.41 8.03 -18.24
C LYS A 205 -8.46 7.08 -18.97
N PRO A 206 -8.77 6.61 -20.19
CA PRO A 206 -7.85 5.81 -20.98
C PRO A 206 -6.49 6.50 -21.16
N GLN A 207 -5.43 5.71 -21.27
CA GLN A 207 -4.07 6.19 -21.49
C GLN A 207 -3.56 7.16 -20.42
N SER A 208 -4.05 7.03 -19.19
CA SER A 208 -3.59 7.81 -18.03
C SER A 208 -2.65 7.00 -17.14
N ARG A 209 -1.87 7.70 -16.31
CA ARG A 209 -0.97 7.10 -15.32
C ARG A 209 -1.49 7.43 -13.93
N VAL A 210 -1.52 6.42 -13.06
CA VAL A 210 -1.97 6.53 -11.68
C VAL A 210 -0.88 6.03 -10.75
N THR A 211 -0.54 6.81 -9.73
CA THR A 211 0.41 6.42 -8.69
C THR A 211 -0.30 6.29 -7.35
N VAL A 212 -0.30 5.08 -6.80
CA VAL A 212 -0.79 4.80 -5.45
C VAL A 212 0.37 4.88 -4.47
N LYS A 213 0.23 5.76 -3.47
CA LYS A 213 1.24 6.04 -2.45
C LYS A 213 0.76 5.48 -1.11
N TYR A 214 1.38 4.40 -0.68
CA TYR A 214 1.12 3.78 0.62
C TYR A 214 2.12 4.32 1.63
N ARG A 215 1.62 4.86 2.75
CA ARG A 215 2.40 5.38 3.87
C ARG A 215 1.97 4.70 5.18
N LEU A 216 1.93 3.37 5.15
CA LEU A 216 1.31 2.54 6.19
C LEU A 216 2.30 1.98 7.21
N LYS A 217 3.62 2.06 6.98
CA LYS A 217 4.64 1.42 7.83
C LYS A 217 4.57 1.80 9.31
N SER A 218 4.12 3.02 9.62
CA SER A 218 4.02 3.52 11.00
C SER A 218 2.58 3.84 11.41
N VAL A 219 1.61 3.37 10.62
CA VAL A 219 0.19 3.57 10.88
C VAL A 219 -0.34 2.43 11.72
N GLU A 220 -0.84 2.76 12.91
CA GLU A 220 -1.53 1.81 13.77
C GLU A 220 -2.92 1.52 13.18
N THR A 221 -3.11 0.34 12.61
CA THR A 221 -4.38 -0.06 11.97
C THR A 221 -5.37 -0.66 12.98
N ALA A 222 -4.84 -1.23 14.07
CA ALA A 222 -5.56 -1.70 15.24
C ALA A 222 -4.64 -1.62 16.48
N PRO A 223 -5.15 -1.68 17.72
CA PRO A 223 -4.30 -1.54 18.91
C PRO A 223 -3.09 -2.50 18.89
N GLY A 224 -1.88 -1.94 18.84
CA GLY A 224 -0.62 -2.69 18.77
C GLY A 224 -0.28 -3.29 17.41
N VAL A 225 -1.12 -3.11 16.39
CA VAL A 225 -0.91 -3.58 15.02
C VAL A 225 -0.57 -2.39 14.13
N TYR A 226 0.59 -2.45 13.48
CA TYR A 226 1.05 -1.42 12.57
C TYR A 226 1.15 -2.00 11.17
N GLY A 227 0.87 -1.17 10.16
CA GLY A 227 1.19 -1.52 8.78
C GLY A 227 2.70 -1.70 8.61
N GLU A 228 3.11 -2.30 7.49
CA GLU A 228 4.52 -2.64 7.25
C GLU A 228 5.08 -1.99 5.98
N VAL A 229 4.26 -1.21 5.28
CA VAL A 229 4.54 -0.81 3.90
C VAL A 229 4.55 0.70 3.75
N ASP A 230 5.70 1.23 3.35
CA ASP A 230 5.78 2.51 2.65
C ASP A 230 6.26 2.19 1.24
N LYS A 231 5.42 2.44 0.24
CA LYS A 231 5.76 2.23 -1.17
C LYS A 231 4.95 3.15 -2.07
N ASP A 232 5.53 3.48 -3.21
CA ASP A 232 4.79 4.05 -4.34
C ASP A 232 4.70 2.97 -5.40
N GLN A 233 3.49 2.71 -5.90
CA GLN A 233 3.24 1.83 -7.03
C GLN A 233 2.54 2.62 -8.11
N THR A 234 2.99 2.44 -9.34
CA THR A 234 2.39 3.13 -10.48
C THR A 234 1.79 2.14 -11.45
N PHE A 235 0.61 2.44 -11.97
CA PHE A 235 0.01 1.68 -13.06
C PHE A 235 -0.45 2.60 -14.18
N THR A 236 -0.63 2.01 -15.36
CA THR A 236 -1.18 2.68 -16.54
C THR A 236 -2.60 2.19 -16.77
N VAL A 237 -3.51 3.12 -17.05
CA VAL A 237 -4.84 2.80 -17.55
C VAL A 237 -4.73 2.64 -19.05
N GLY A 238 -5.09 1.46 -19.55
CA GLY A 238 -5.03 1.10 -20.96
C GLY A 238 -6.14 1.74 -21.79
N ARG A 239 -6.58 1.01 -22.81
CA ARG A 239 -7.75 1.38 -23.64
C ARG A 239 -9.06 1.19 -22.85
N SER A 240 -10.12 1.90 -23.23
CA SER A 240 -11.46 1.51 -22.80
C SER A 240 -11.92 0.27 -23.57
N ARG A 241 -12.36 -0.75 -22.83
CA ARG A 241 -13.09 -1.91 -23.36
C ARG A 241 -14.24 -2.23 -22.41
N ILE A 242 -15.47 -2.08 -22.91
CA ILE A 242 -16.70 -2.31 -22.14
C ILE A 242 -17.53 -3.34 -22.90
N SER A 243 -17.83 -4.45 -22.24
CA SER A 243 -18.62 -5.54 -22.80
C SER A 243 -19.98 -5.61 -22.10
N THR A 244 -21.06 -5.39 -22.84
CA THR A 244 -22.43 -5.46 -22.31
C THR A 244 -23.10 -6.75 -22.77
N ALA A 245 -23.18 -7.73 -21.89
CA ALA A 245 -23.89 -8.99 -22.10
C ALA A 245 -25.38 -8.83 -21.78
N ASP A 246 -26.24 -9.02 -22.78
CA ASP A 246 -27.68 -9.09 -22.58
C ASP A 246 -28.12 -10.56 -22.57
N ALA A 247 -28.49 -11.06 -21.39
CA ALA A 247 -28.86 -12.47 -21.22
C ALA A 247 -30.20 -12.83 -21.90
N SER A 248 -31.07 -11.86 -22.19
CA SER A 248 -32.33 -12.09 -22.88
C SER A 248 -32.09 -12.31 -24.38
N SER A 249 -31.38 -11.37 -25.01
CA SER A 249 -31.01 -11.47 -26.43
C SER A 249 -29.86 -12.45 -26.71
N LYS A 250 -29.10 -12.80 -25.67
CA LYS A 250 -27.95 -13.73 -25.72
C LYS A 250 -26.84 -13.21 -26.64
N GLN A 251 -26.69 -11.90 -26.64
CA GLN A 251 -25.65 -11.18 -27.36
C GLN A 251 -24.85 -10.33 -26.39
N MET A 252 -23.56 -10.21 -26.66
CA MET A 252 -22.67 -9.31 -25.95
C MET A 252 -22.16 -8.24 -26.92
N LEU A 253 -22.47 -6.99 -26.63
CA LEU A 253 -21.93 -5.84 -27.35
C LEU A 253 -20.60 -5.44 -26.72
N VAL A 254 -19.52 -5.50 -27.50
CA VAL A 254 -18.18 -5.10 -27.09
C VAL A 254 -17.86 -3.76 -27.73
N GLN A 255 -17.60 -2.77 -26.89
CA GLN A 255 -17.21 -1.43 -27.31
C GLN A 255 -15.76 -1.19 -26.86
N GLU A 256 -14.88 -0.92 -27.82
CA GLU A 256 -13.46 -0.67 -27.57
C GLU A 256 -13.03 0.61 -28.27
N ASP A 257 -12.27 1.46 -27.57
CA ASP A 257 -11.82 2.75 -28.10
C ASP A 257 -11.09 2.58 -29.44
N GLY A 258 -11.56 3.33 -30.45
CA GLY A 258 -10.95 3.33 -31.79
C GLY A 258 -11.28 2.12 -32.65
N LYS A 259 -12.23 1.25 -32.22
CA LYS A 259 -12.70 0.11 -33.00
C LYS A 259 -14.22 0.18 -33.26
N PRO A 260 -14.72 -0.43 -34.35
CA PRO A 260 -16.14 -0.65 -34.53
C PRO A 260 -16.70 -1.53 -33.42
N ASP A 261 -17.96 -1.29 -33.05
CA ASP A 261 -18.69 -2.14 -32.13
C ASP A 261 -18.74 -3.59 -32.64
N GLU A 262 -18.45 -4.55 -31.76
CA GLU A 262 -18.48 -5.97 -32.06
C GLU A 262 -19.64 -6.62 -31.29
N THR A 263 -20.43 -7.45 -31.97
CA THR A 263 -21.48 -8.26 -31.32
C THR A 263 -21.04 -9.72 -31.30
N VAL A 264 -20.94 -10.29 -30.10
CA VAL A 264 -20.51 -11.66 -29.86
C VAL A 264 -21.68 -12.48 -29.31
N PRO A 265 -22.09 -13.59 -29.96
CA PRO A 265 -23.09 -14.50 -29.41
C PRO A 265 -22.60 -15.13 -28.11
N ILE A 266 -23.47 -15.18 -27.11
CA ILE A 266 -23.14 -15.72 -25.79
C ILE A 266 -24.14 -16.80 -25.35
N SER A 267 -23.76 -17.56 -24.33
CA SER A 267 -24.70 -18.34 -23.52
C SER A 267 -24.51 -17.97 -22.06
N ALA A 268 -25.55 -17.37 -21.45
CA ALA A 268 -25.53 -17.02 -20.03
C ALA A 268 -26.03 -18.18 -19.15
N GLY A 269 -26.23 -17.89 -17.87
CA GLY A 269 -26.75 -18.79 -16.86
C GLY A 269 -28.17 -19.26 -17.16
N ALA A 270 -28.41 -20.56 -17.00
CA ALA A 270 -29.74 -21.13 -17.13
C ALA A 270 -30.72 -20.47 -16.15
N SER A 271 -32.01 -20.45 -16.47
CA SER A 271 -33.04 -19.82 -15.62
C SER A 271 -33.48 -20.68 -14.43
N SER A 272 -33.06 -21.95 -14.40
CA SER A 272 -33.39 -22.91 -13.35
C SER A 272 -32.31 -23.99 -13.24
N PRO A 273 -31.91 -24.38 -12.01
CA PRO A 273 -32.27 -23.76 -10.73
C PRO A 273 -31.73 -22.32 -10.59
N ALA A 274 -32.30 -21.55 -9.65
CA ALA A 274 -32.01 -20.13 -9.50
C ALA A 274 -30.52 -19.82 -9.22
N SER A 275 -29.79 -20.79 -8.64
CA SER A 275 -28.35 -20.70 -8.40
C SER A 275 -27.51 -20.69 -9.68
N GLN A 276 -28.07 -21.06 -10.83
CA GLN A 276 -27.40 -21.01 -12.14
C GLN A 276 -27.60 -19.69 -12.87
N ASN A 277 -28.48 -18.82 -12.37
CA ASN A 277 -28.77 -17.55 -13.04
C ASN A 277 -27.53 -16.64 -12.99
N THR A 278 -27.13 -16.08 -14.13
CA THR A 278 -26.03 -15.09 -14.17
C THR A 278 -26.43 -13.84 -13.38
N PHE A 279 -25.52 -13.28 -12.59
CA PHE A 279 -25.78 -12.01 -11.91
C PHE A 279 -26.01 -10.87 -12.91
N ASN A 280 -26.91 -9.94 -12.58
CA ASN A 280 -26.99 -8.66 -13.27
C ASN A 280 -25.99 -7.66 -12.67
N GLY A 281 -25.61 -6.64 -13.44
CA GLY A 281 -24.75 -5.55 -12.99
C GLY A 281 -23.36 -5.57 -13.61
N THR A 282 -22.53 -4.62 -13.17
CA THR A 282 -21.18 -4.39 -13.68
C THR A 282 -20.15 -5.16 -12.86
N MET A 283 -19.37 -6.00 -13.53
CA MET A 283 -18.21 -6.68 -12.99
C MET A 283 -16.97 -6.23 -13.74
N VAL A 284 -15.81 -6.47 -13.16
CA VAL A 284 -14.51 -6.10 -13.73
C VAL A 284 -13.65 -7.34 -13.82
N VAL A 285 -12.95 -7.51 -14.93
CA VAL A 285 -12.02 -8.64 -15.12
C VAL A 285 -10.94 -8.56 -14.04
N MET A 286 -10.91 -9.56 -13.16
CA MET A 286 -9.97 -9.67 -12.04
C MET A 286 -8.71 -10.43 -12.40
N ALA A 287 -8.82 -11.42 -13.27
CA ALA A 287 -7.71 -12.26 -13.68
C ALA A 287 -7.94 -12.83 -15.09
N LYS A 288 -6.84 -13.06 -15.80
CA LYS A 288 -6.79 -13.87 -17.01
C LYS A 288 -6.14 -15.20 -16.64
N GLU A 289 -6.94 -16.25 -16.48
CA GLU A 289 -6.48 -17.53 -15.91
C GLU A 289 -6.09 -18.57 -16.98
N GLY A 290 -6.18 -18.24 -18.27
CA GLY A 290 -5.93 -19.19 -19.35
C GLY A 290 -6.94 -20.33 -19.29
N THR A 291 -6.44 -21.53 -19.03
CA THR A 291 -7.27 -22.69 -18.66
C THR A 291 -7.35 -22.81 -17.14
N THR A 292 -8.57 -22.84 -16.59
CA THR A 292 -8.80 -22.93 -15.14
C THR A 292 -9.81 -24.01 -14.80
N VAL A 293 -9.73 -24.53 -13.56
CA VAL A 293 -10.72 -25.47 -13.03
C VAL A 293 -11.81 -24.70 -12.30
N MET A 294 -13.00 -24.69 -12.88
CA MET A 294 -14.19 -24.12 -12.28
C MET A 294 -14.89 -25.16 -11.39
N ASP A 295 -15.04 -24.83 -10.10
CA ASP A 295 -15.54 -25.73 -9.07
C ASP A 295 -16.77 -25.13 -8.37
N SER A 296 -17.87 -25.88 -8.37
CA SER A 296 -19.14 -25.45 -7.77
C SER A 296 -19.06 -25.15 -6.27
N SER A 297 -18.06 -25.68 -5.56
CA SER A 297 -17.84 -25.38 -4.13
C SER A 297 -17.52 -23.91 -3.86
N THR A 298 -17.10 -23.16 -4.88
CA THR A 298 -16.84 -21.72 -4.79
C THR A 298 -18.09 -20.86 -5.02
N VAL A 299 -19.18 -21.46 -5.49
CA VAL A 299 -20.44 -20.79 -5.82
C VAL A 299 -21.37 -20.78 -4.61
N PRO A 300 -21.75 -19.61 -4.06
CA PRO A 300 -22.65 -19.53 -2.93
C PRO A 300 -24.02 -20.14 -3.25
N ASN A 301 -24.50 -21.04 -2.38
CA ASN A 301 -25.81 -21.69 -2.50
C ASN A 301 -26.01 -22.44 -3.84
N HIS A 302 -24.96 -23.11 -4.35
CA HIS A 302 -25.09 -23.97 -5.53
C HIS A 302 -26.20 -25.01 -5.36
N GLU A 303 -27.03 -25.17 -6.40
CA GLU A 303 -28.10 -26.19 -6.44
C GLU A 303 -27.86 -27.14 -7.61
N GLY A 304 -28.18 -28.41 -7.39
CA GLY A 304 -27.96 -29.49 -8.36
C GLY A 304 -26.69 -30.28 -8.09
N ALA A 305 -26.27 -31.07 -9.08
CA ALA A 305 -25.07 -31.89 -8.96
C ALA A 305 -23.81 -30.99 -8.84
N PRO A 306 -22.85 -31.33 -7.96
CA PRO A 306 -21.58 -30.63 -7.92
C PRO A 306 -20.85 -30.80 -9.25
N TYR A 307 -20.12 -29.78 -9.67
CA TYR A 307 -19.28 -29.82 -10.86
C TYR A 307 -17.86 -29.37 -10.54
N ARG A 308 -16.91 -29.96 -11.26
CA ARG A 308 -15.52 -29.55 -11.31
C ARG A 308 -15.05 -29.74 -12.73
N VAL A 309 -14.95 -28.64 -13.47
CA VAL A 309 -14.75 -28.68 -14.93
C VAL A 309 -13.61 -27.75 -15.32
N GLU A 310 -12.79 -28.22 -16.25
CA GLU A 310 -11.73 -27.42 -16.83
C GLU A 310 -12.29 -26.60 -17.99
N MET A 311 -12.02 -25.29 -18.00
CA MET A 311 -12.56 -24.35 -18.96
C MET A 311 -11.45 -23.45 -19.51
N PRO A 312 -11.31 -23.35 -20.84
CA PRO A 312 -10.30 -22.50 -21.48
C PRO A 312 -10.73 -21.03 -21.54
N HIS A 313 -9.76 -20.18 -21.85
CA HIS A 313 -9.95 -18.74 -22.07
C HIS A 313 -10.71 -18.04 -20.93
N ALA A 314 -10.40 -18.41 -19.69
CA ALA A 314 -11.13 -17.98 -18.51
C ALA A 314 -10.71 -16.57 -18.04
N LEU A 315 -11.65 -15.63 -18.11
CA LEU A 315 -11.58 -14.31 -17.52
C LEU A 315 -12.42 -14.29 -16.25
N ARG A 316 -11.78 -14.19 -15.09
CA ARG A 316 -12.48 -14.16 -13.80
C ARG A 316 -13.13 -12.80 -13.56
N LEU A 317 -14.42 -12.78 -13.25
CA LEU A 317 -15.17 -11.56 -12.96
C LEU A 317 -15.48 -11.40 -11.47
N THR A 318 -15.65 -12.52 -10.76
CA THR A 318 -15.94 -12.52 -9.32
C THR A 318 -15.15 -13.62 -8.58
N PRO A 319 -14.82 -13.42 -7.29
CA PRO A 319 -14.21 -14.48 -6.48
C PRO A 319 -15.14 -15.67 -6.27
N THR A 320 -16.46 -15.46 -6.33
CA THR A 320 -17.51 -16.48 -6.17
C THR A 320 -17.84 -17.28 -7.44
N GLY A 321 -17.02 -17.15 -8.49
CA GLY A 321 -17.03 -18.10 -9.61
C GLY A 321 -17.76 -17.65 -10.87
N THR A 322 -17.98 -16.35 -11.07
CA THR A 322 -18.47 -15.83 -12.36
C THR A 322 -17.29 -15.57 -13.30
N TYR A 323 -17.37 -16.10 -14.53
CA TYR A 323 -16.35 -15.94 -15.57
C TYR A 323 -16.97 -15.57 -16.91
N VAL A 324 -16.16 -14.96 -17.79
CA VAL A 324 -16.29 -15.14 -19.24
C VAL A 324 -15.33 -16.25 -19.64
N HIS A 325 -15.76 -17.26 -20.38
CA HIS A 325 -14.87 -18.37 -20.77
C HIS A 325 -15.30 -19.06 -22.06
N GLY A 326 -14.38 -19.84 -22.63
CA GLY A 326 -14.65 -20.69 -23.77
C GLY A 326 -15.39 -21.97 -23.39
N LYS A 327 -16.29 -22.41 -24.26
CA LYS A 327 -17.01 -23.69 -24.11
C LYS A 327 -17.18 -24.39 -25.45
N ASN A 328 -16.73 -25.65 -25.51
CA ASN A 328 -16.90 -26.52 -26.67
C ASN A 328 -18.22 -27.29 -26.58
N VAL A 329 -19.27 -26.72 -27.14
CA VAL A 329 -20.58 -27.36 -27.36
C VAL A 329 -21.06 -27.00 -28.77
N ASP A 330 -22.25 -27.46 -29.13
CA ASP A 330 -22.92 -27.05 -30.36
C ASP A 330 -22.88 -25.50 -30.52
N PRO A 331 -22.33 -24.96 -31.63
CA PRO A 331 -22.29 -23.53 -31.89
C PRO A 331 -23.66 -22.85 -31.82
N ASP A 332 -24.74 -23.57 -32.16
CA ASP A 332 -26.10 -23.02 -32.21
C ASP A 332 -26.66 -22.66 -30.82
N VAL A 333 -26.00 -23.12 -29.75
CA VAL A 333 -26.30 -22.70 -28.37
C VAL A 333 -26.06 -21.20 -28.19
N PHE A 334 -24.98 -20.67 -28.75
CA PHE A 334 -24.56 -19.29 -28.50
C PHE A 334 -25.43 -18.33 -29.33
N GLY A 335 -26.04 -17.35 -28.67
CA GLY A 335 -27.07 -16.52 -29.29
C GLY A 335 -28.50 -17.07 -29.19
N SER A 336 -28.68 -18.32 -28.75
CA SER A 336 -30.00 -18.99 -28.75
C SER A 336 -30.43 -19.49 -27.38
N GLN A 337 -29.52 -20.04 -26.56
CA GLN A 337 -29.85 -20.68 -25.28
C GLN A 337 -28.91 -20.23 -24.16
N ASN A 338 -29.45 -20.13 -22.93
CA ASN A 338 -28.67 -19.93 -21.71
C ASN A 338 -28.58 -21.25 -20.97
N ILE A 339 -27.37 -21.83 -20.90
CA ILE A 339 -27.16 -23.19 -20.38
C ILE A 339 -26.02 -23.27 -19.36
N SER A 340 -25.46 -22.14 -18.92
CA SER A 340 -24.33 -22.13 -17.98
C SER A 340 -24.80 -22.19 -16.52
N HIS A 341 -23.86 -22.39 -15.60
CA HIS A 341 -24.09 -22.29 -14.15
C HIS A 341 -23.81 -20.86 -13.61
N GLY A 342 -24.03 -19.83 -14.44
CA GLY A 342 -23.88 -18.43 -14.07
C GLY A 342 -22.80 -17.68 -14.85
N CYS A 343 -21.88 -18.40 -15.51
CA CYS A 343 -20.86 -17.80 -16.39
C CYS A 343 -21.45 -17.23 -17.69
N ILE A 344 -20.67 -16.37 -18.35
CA ILE A 344 -20.89 -15.94 -19.74
C ILE A 344 -20.04 -16.83 -20.64
N GLY A 345 -20.66 -17.81 -21.29
CA GLY A 345 -19.98 -18.72 -22.21
C GLY A 345 -19.85 -18.11 -23.60
N LEU A 346 -18.68 -18.31 -24.20
CA LEU A 346 -18.36 -18.01 -25.61
C LEU A 346 -18.02 -19.31 -26.34
N TYR A 347 -18.33 -19.35 -27.64
CA TYR A 347 -18.02 -20.52 -28.46
C TYR A 347 -16.50 -20.74 -28.57
N ASP A 348 -16.08 -21.99 -28.40
CA ASP A 348 -14.68 -22.40 -28.45
C ASP A 348 -14.49 -23.82 -29.04
N GLY A 349 -13.23 -24.20 -29.25
CA GLY A 349 -12.81 -25.54 -29.67
C GLY A 349 -12.55 -26.50 -28.50
N PRO A 350 -12.30 -27.79 -28.79
CA PRO A 350 -12.01 -28.82 -27.77
C PRO A 350 -10.71 -28.55 -27.02
N GLY A 351 -10.56 -29.18 -25.84
CA GLY A 351 -9.34 -29.08 -25.02
C GLY A 351 -9.15 -27.68 -24.43
N ASP A 352 -7.95 -27.12 -24.59
CA ASP A 352 -7.57 -25.77 -24.15
C ASP A 352 -8.18 -24.63 -25.00
N GLY A 353 -9.14 -24.95 -25.86
CA GLY A 353 -9.74 -23.99 -26.78
C GLY A 353 -8.83 -23.65 -27.96
N SER A 354 -9.21 -22.64 -28.73
CA SER A 354 -8.39 -22.11 -29.83
C SER A 354 -8.48 -20.60 -29.94
N SER A 355 -7.33 -19.95 -30.17
CA SER A 355 -7.22 -18.48 -30.27
C SER A 355 -7.98 -17.89 -31.47
N ASP A 356 -8.31 -18.68 -32.47
CA ASP A 356 -9.08 -18.26 -33.65
C ASP A 356 -10.61 -18.27 -33.45
N ARG A 357 -11.08 -18.83 -32.33
CA ARG A 357 -12.51 -18.91 -31.96
C ARG A 357 -12.97 -17.65 -31.22
N PRO A 358 -14.29 -17.39 -31.14
CA PRO A 358 -14.82 -16.23 -30.44
C PRO A 358 -14.29 -16.07 -29.01
N ALA A 359 -14.21 -17.16 -28.24
CA ALA A 359 -13.66 -17.14 -26.89
C ALA A 359 -12.19 -16.73 -26.84
N GLY A 360 -11.35 -17.33 -27.69
CA GLY A 360 -9.93 -17.03 -27.78
C GLY A 360 -9.64 -15.59 -28.19
N LYS A 361 -10.34 -15.10 -29.23
CA LYS A 361 -10.24 -13.70 -29.67
C LYS A 361 -10.65 -12.71 -28.57
N PHE A 362 -11.74 -13.02 -27.86
CA PHE A 362 -12.19 -12.17 -26.76
C PHE A 362 -11.17 -12.17 -25.60
N TYR A 363 -10.63 -13.34 -25.24
CA TYR A 363 -9.64 -13.49 -24.19
C TYR A 363 -8.33 -12.77 -24.52
N ASP A 364 -7.81 -12.94 -25.74
CA ASP A 364 -6.58 -12.27 -26.18
C ASP A 364 -6.73 -10.75 -26.16
N ALA A 365 -7.90 -10.26 -26.55
CA ALA A 365 -8.23 -8.85 -26.55
C ALA A 365 -8.71 -8.30 -25.21
N ALA A 366 -8.77 -9.09 -24.13
CA ALA A 366 -9.14 -8.62 -22.79
C ALA A 366 -7.90 -8.33 -21.92
N MET A 367 -8.06 -7.47 -20.92
CA MET A 367 -7.10 -7.26 -19.83
C MET A 367 -7.80 -7.18 -18.46
N VAL A 368 -7.03 -7.37 -17.39
CA VAL A 368 -7.50 -7.11 -16.03
C VAL A 368 -7.92 -5.63 -15.93
N GLY A 369 -9.05 -5.35 -15.31
CA GLY A 369 -9.63 -4.01 -15.26
C GLY A 369 -10.63 -3.69 -16.38
N ASP A 370 -10.78 -4.55 -17.39
CA ASP A 370 -11.83 -4.38 -18.40
C ASP A 370 -13.22 -4.61 -17.80
N VAL A 371 -14.23 -3.95 -18.36
CA VAL A 371 -15.59 -3.93 -17.80
C VAL A 371 -16.48 -4.94 -18.50
N VAL A 372 -17.21 -5.73 -17.71
CA VAL A 372 -18.27 -6.63 -18.19
C VAL A 372 -19.57 -6.34 -17.44
N THR A 373 -20.56 -5.78 -18.13
CA THR A 373 -21.89 -5.51 -17.57
C THR A 373 -22.87 -6.54 -18.09
N VAL A 374 -23.60 -7.19 -17.18
CA VAL A 374 -24.71 -8.08 -17.52
C VAL A 374 -26.04 -7.37 -17.29
N LYS A 375 -26.95 -7.47 -18.25
CA LYS A 375 -28.34 -7.01 -18.13
C LYS A 375 -29.32 -8.09 -18.54
N ASN A 376 -30.57 -7.91 -18.12
CA ASN A 376 -31.72 -8.75 -18.51
C ASN A 376 -31.54 -10.24 -18.20
N SER A 377 -30.71 -10.58 -17.22
CA SER A 377 -30.70 -11.92 -16.63
C SER A 377 -31.86 -12.06 -15.66
N VAL A 378 -32.37 -13.28 -15.49
CA VAL A 378 -33.32 -13.63 -14.41
C VAL A 378 -32.64 -13.76 -13.05
N GLY A 379 -31.31 -13.58 -12.98
CA GLY A 379 -30.54 -13.58 -11.74
C GLY A 379 -30.63 -12.27 -10.96
N LYS A 380 -30.26 -12.32 -9.68
CA LYS A 380 -30.16 -11.12 -8.83
C LYS A 380 -28.99 -10.21 -9.28
N PRO A 381 -28.98 -8.93 -8.87
CA PRO A 381 -27.78 -8.10 -8.99
C PRO A 381 -26.59 -8.72 -8.29
N VAL A 382 -25.39 -8.53 -8.84
CA VAL A 382 -24.13 -8.89 -8.20
C VAL A 382 -23.97 -8.07 -6.92
N ASP A 383 -23.51 -8.72 -5.84
CA ASP A 383 -23.13 -8.02 -4.62
C ASP A 383 -21.94 -7.08 -4.95
N PRO A 384 -22.01 -5.78 -4.63
CA PRO A 384 -20.93 -4.86 -4.96
C PRO A 384 -19.56 -5.20 -4.33
N GLY A 385 -19.55 -5.90 -3.19
CA GLY A 385 -18.34 -6.39 -2.53
C GLY A 385 -17.81 -7.70 -3.11
N ASN A 386 -18.52 -8.32 -4.06
CA ASN A 386 -18.08 -9.55 -4.73
C ASN A 386 -17.01 -9.25 -5.78
N GLY A 387 -15.75 -9.28 -5.37
CA GLY A 387 -14.63 -8.89 -6.22
C GLY A 387 -14.68 -7.40 -6.55
N MET A 388 -14.26 -7.02 -7.75
CA MET A 388 -14.23 -5.61 -8.21
C MET A 388 -15.59 -5.12 -8.74
N SER A 389 -16.68 -5.46 -8.05
CA SER A 389 -18.07 -5.11 -8.45
C SER A 389 -18.55 -3.78 -7.84
N GLY A 390 -17.65 -2.96 -7.31
CA GLY A 390 -17.96 -1.70 -6.62
C GLY A 390 -18.63 -0.62 -7.49
N TRP A 391 -18.60 -0.78 -8.81
CA TRP A 391 -19.28 0.09 -9.79
C TRP A 391 -20.81 0.00 -9.72
N ASN A 392 -21.37 -0.97 -9.01
CA ASN A 392 -22.81 -1.09 -8.76
C ASN A 392 -23.29 -0.24 -7.57
N ILE A 393 -22.39 0.46 -6.87
CA ILE A 393 -22.72 1.41 -5.81
C ILE A 393 -22.77 2.82 -6.41
N ALA A 394 -23.86 3.55 -6.15
CA ALA A 394 -23.96 4.96 -6.53
C ALA A 394 -22.86 5.77 -5.85
N TRP A 395 -22.24 6.72 -6.55
CA TRP A 395 -21.09 7.48 -6.03
C TRP A 395 -21.35 8.24 -4.71
N SER A 396 -22.60 8.60 -4.40
CA SER A 396 -22.95 9.22 -3.13
C SER A 396 -22.92 8.24 -1.94
N GLN A 397 -23.04 6.94 -2.20
CA GLN A 397 -22.95 5.85 -1.21
C GLN A 397 -21.55 5.24 -1.16
N TRP A 398 -20.80 5.36 -2.25
CA TRP A 398 -19.38 5.02 -2.30
C TRP A 398 -18.61 5.92 -1.35
#